data_AF-G0MH46-F1
#
_entry.id   AF-G0MH46-F1
#
_cell.length_a   1.000
_cell.length_b   1.000
_cell.length_c   1.000
_cell.angle_alpha   90.00
_cell.angle_beta   90.00
_cell.angle_gamma   90.00
#
_symmetry.space_group_name_H-M   'P 1'
#
loop_
_entity.id
_entity.type
_entity.pdbx_description
1 polymer ?
#
loop_
_entity_poly.entity_id
_entity_poly.type
_entity_poly.pdbx_seq_one_letter_code
_entity_poly.pdbx_strand_id
1 'polypeptide(L)'
;MSTTIQQSQFEFEIGESIVCIHHDQCPYDAKVIGISDVDGTLNYNVHYLGWNSRYDEKIPVGQEKGKMHKGALAQYIEQHRSTINSAYLVDYDERIKKIALKAKDQKNSQKFSKKARSINSTEMYKKSLDSAGKGVPEWIIKLPSNLLEILIEDQQLMKEGFLYRIPAKCSIDTILAKYQEAMIGEGESSGEEVDRARHASQICAMGIVDYFNTALGYQLLYPTEREQYNQLITGVETEDEGAATMKDEFRASEKYGLVHLLRLFIKLPGLIKYDHHIGDVPKHIAPRVDEFVKFLSDNCSDFHNGKMDYEQMASN
;
A
#
# COMPACT_ATOMS: atom_id res chain seq x y z
N MET A 1 6.14 -15.39 -51.47
CA MET A 1 5.30 -15.87 -50.36
C MET A 1 6.26 -16.32 -49.28
N SER A 2 6.50 -15.44 -48.32
CA SER A 2 7.64 -15.53 -47.41
C SER A 2 7.23 -16.07 -46.04
N THR A 3 8.15 -16.87 -45.51
CA THR A 3 8.38 -17.12 -44.08
C THR A 3 7.44 -18.12 -43.40
N THR A 4 7.62 -19.39 -43.76
CA THR A 4 7.41 -20.50 -42.81
C THR A 4 8.72 -21.27 -42.77
N ILE A 5 9.59 -20.96 -41.82
CA ILE A 5 10.69 -21.76 -41.22
C ILE A 5 11.43 -20.81 -40.26
N GLN A 6 11.20 -20.94 -38.94
CA GLN A 6 12.19 -20.90 -37.85
C GLN A 6 11.44 -20.80 -36.50
N GLN A 7 10.99 -21.95 -36.00
CA GLN A 7 10.52 -22.06 -34.61
C GLN A 7 11.25 -23.22 -33.89
N SER A 8 12.47 -23.57 -34.32
CA SER A 8 13.21 -24.74 -33.84
C SER A 8 14.69 -24.45 -33.50
N GLN A 9 15.02 -23.25 -33.04
CA GLN A 9 16.40 -22.89 -32.65
C GLN A 9 16.60 -22.69 -31.15
N PHE A 10 15.52 -22.47 -30.38
CA PHE A 10 15.60 -22.18 -28.95
C PHE A 10 14.84 -23.23 -28.15
N GLU A 11 15.46 -23.76 -27.10
CA GLU A 11 14.85 -24.74 -26.19
C GLU A 11 13.82 -24.09 -25.28
N PHE A 12 13.98 -22.79 -24.99
CA PHE A 12 13.09 -22.00 -24.14
C PHE A 12 12.53 -20.77 -24.87
N GLU A 13 11.27 -20.44 -24.60
CA GLU A 13 10.59 -19.29 -25.21
C GLU A 13 10.64 -18.05 -24.32
N ILE A 14 10.63 -16.86 -24.94
CA ILE A 14 10.51 -15.60 -24.19
C ILE A 14 9.17 -15.59 -23.47
N GLY A 15 9.20 -15.38 -22.17
CA GLY A 15 8.05 -15.42 -21.29
C GLY A 15 7.84 -16.77 -20.58
N GLU A 16 8.59 -17.81 -20.96
CA GLU A 16 8.48 -19.15 -20.34
C GLU A 16 8.99 -19.11 -18.89
N SER A 17 8.19 -19.68 -17.99
CA SER A 17 8.58 -19.93 -16.60
C SER A 17 9.41 -21.21 -16.53
N ILE A 18 10.55 -21.09 -15.87
CA ILE A 18 11.58 -22.13 -15.82
C ILE A 18 12.15 -22.23 -14.40
N VAL A 19 12.89 -23.30 -14.16
CA VAL A 19 13.79 -23.41 -13.01
C VAL A 19 15.21 -23.13 -13.48
N CYS A 20 15.88 -22.16 -12.86
CA CYS A 20 17.25 -21.82 -13.17
C CYS A 20 18.17 -22.15 -11.99
N ILE A 21 19.26 -22.86 -12.25
CA ILE A 21 20.30 -23.18 -11.28
C ILE A 21 21.28 -22.01 -11.25
N HIS A 22 21.33 -21.32 -10.13
CA HIS A 22 22.25 -20.21 -9.92
C HIS A 22 23.64 -20.75 -9.54
N HIS A 23 24.65 -19.85 -9.48
CA HIS A 23 26.05 -20.20 -9.22
C HIS A 23 26.32 -20.99 -7.92
N ASP A 24 25.41 -20.92 -6.96
CA ASP A 24 25.42 -21.68 -5.70
C ASP A 24 24.88 -23.12 -5.85
N GLN A 25 24.60 -23.56 -7.07
CA GLN A 25 23.99 -24.86 -7.42
C GLN A 25 22.59 -25.06 -6.82
N CYS A 26 21.94 -23.98 -6.40
CA CYS A 26 20.58 -24.02 -5.89
C CYS A 26 19.57 -23.72 -7.00
N PRO A 27 18.45 -24.45 -7.07
CA PRO A 27 17.40 -24.19 -8.04
C PRO A 27 16.55 -22.99 -7.62
N TYR A 28 16.17 -22.13 -8.55
CA TYR A 28 15.29 -20.99 -8.30
C TYR A 28 14.23 -20.86 -9.39
N ASP A 29 13.05 -20.37 -9.01
CA ASP A 29 12.00 -20.00 -9.95
C ASP A 29 12.48 -18.79 -10.78
N ALA A 30 12.42 -18.92 -12.10
CA ALA A 30 12.90 -17.90 -13.01
C ALA A 30 12.02 -17.79 -14.27
N LYS A 31 12.28 -16.76 -15.07
CA LYS A 31 11.57 -16.49 -16.32
C LYS A 31 12.54 -16.03 -17.39
N VAL A 32 12.40 -16.56 -18.61
CA VAL A 32 13.11 -16.02 -19.77
C VAL A 32 12.46 -14.69 -20.15
N ILE A 33 13.17 -13.58 -20.01
CA ILE A 33 12.66 -12.23 -20.29
C ILE A 33 13.02 -11.74 -21.69
N GLY A 34 13.97 -12.40 -22.35
CA GLY A 34 14.36 -12.08 -23.72
C GLY A 34 15.47 -12.98 -24.23
N ILE A 35 15.80 -12.83 -25.50
CA ILE A 35 16.99 -13.41 -26.13
C ILE A 35 17.75 -12.25 -26.78
N SER A 36 19.03 -12.11 -26.47
CA SER A 36 19.87 -11.03 -27.01
C SER A 36 21.16 -11.57 -27.59
N ASP A 37 21.59 -11.00 -28.70
CA ASP A 37 22.92 -11.19 -29.27
C ASP A 37 23.93 -10.30 -28.53
N VAL A 38 24.98 -10.90 -27.99
CA VAL A 38 26.12 -10.20 -27.40
C VAL A 38 27.37 -10.76 -28.09
N ASP A 39 28.05 -9.91 -28.86
CA ASP A 39 29.29 -10.25 -29.58
C ASP A 39 29.19 -11.49 -30.47
N GLY A 40 28.05 -11.68 -31.15
CA GLY A 40 27.79 -12.82 -32.04
C GLY A 40 27.35 -14.10 -31.31
N THR A 41 27.15 -14.02 -29.99
CA THR A 41 26.62 -15.12 -29.18
C THR A 41 25.19 -14.78 -28.74
N LEU A 42 24.24 -15.63 -29.13
CA LEU A 42 22.87 -15.53 -28.64
C LEU A 42 22.79 -16.00 -27.18
N ASN A 43 22.14 -15.21 -26.34
CA ASN A 43 21.98 -15.48 -24.92
C ASN A 43 20.50 -15.37 -24.52
N TYR A 44 20.01 -16.31 -23.71
CA TYR A 44 18.79 -16.16 -22.93
C TYR A 44 19.04 -15.17 -21.80
N ASN A 45 18.18 -14.16 -21.68
CA ASN A 45 18.14 -13.26 -20.54
C ASN A 45 17.15 -13.84 -19.52
N VAL A 46 17.63 -14.21 -18.35
CA VAL A 46 16.88 -14.93 -17.32
C VAL A 46 16.72 -14.05 -16.08
N HIS A 47 15.48 -13.85 -15.66
CA HIS A 47 15.13 -13.13 -14.45
C HIS A 47 14.67 -14.08 -13.35
N TYR A 48 15.28 -14.01 -12.17
CA TYR A 48 14.87 -14.78 -11.00
C TYR A 48 13.67 -14.14 -10.30
N LEU A 49 12.61 -14.92 -10.08
CA LEU A 49 11.36 -14.39 -9.51
C LEU A 49 11.57 -13.92 -8.07
N GLY A 50 11.25 -12.63 -7.83
CA GLY A 50 11.41 -11.99 -6.52
C GLY A 50 12.81 -11.43 -6.26
N TRP A 51 13.72 -11.51 -7.23
CA TRP A 51 15.07 -10.94 -7.15
C TRP A 51 15.13 -9.60 -7.88
N ASN A 52 16.13 -8.77 -7.55
CA ASN A 52 16.37 -7.52 -8.28
C ASN A 52 17.00 -7.80 -9.64
N SER A 53 16.66 -7.01 -10.67
CA SER A 53 17.15 -7.20 -12.04
C SER A 53 18.68 -7.14 -12.20
N ARG A 54 19.41 -6.58 -11.23
CA ARG A 54 20.88 -6.64 -11.21
C ARG A 54 21.44 -8.07 -11.12
N TYR A 55 20.62 -9.03 -10.70
CA TYR A 55 20.97 -10.45 -10.61
C TYR A 55 20.49 -11.24 -11.83
N ASP A 56 19.93 -10.57 -12.84
CA ASP A 56 19.53 -11.23 -14.07
C ASP A 56 20.77 -11.82 -14.76
N GLU A 57 20.61 -13.05 -15.24
CA GLU A 57 21.70 -13.80 -15.86
C GLU A 57 21.52 -13.89 -17.37
N LYS A 58 22.66 -13.86 -18.08
CA LYS A 58 22.72 -14.17 -19.50
C LYS A 58 23.27 -15.57 -19.67
N ILE A 59 22.47 -16.46 -20.22
CA ILE A 59 22.85 -17.86 -20.45
C ILE A 59 22.99 -18.07 -21.96
N PRO A 60 24.19 -18.41 -22.46
CA PRO A 60 24.39 -18.65 -23.89
C PRO A 60 23.47 -19.77 -24.39
N VAL A 61 22.87 -19.55 -25.56
CA VAL A 61 22.09 -20.57 -26.25
C VAL A 61 23.02 -21.73 -26.64
N GLY A 62 22.67 -22.95 -26.25
CA GLY A 62 23.49 -24.16 -26.29
C GLY A 62 24.09 -24.57 -24.93
N GLN A 63 24.03 -23.71 -23.90
CA GLN A 63 24.54 -23.98 -22.54
C GLN A 63 23.44 -24.05 -21.47
N GLU A 64 22.18 -24.16 -21.89
CA GLU A 64 21.02 -24.29 -21.01
C GLU A 64 21.01 -25.61 -20.23
N LYS A 65 21.61 -26.67 -20.77
CA LYS A 65 21.55 -28.02 -20.20
C LYS A 65 22.14 -28.06 -18.79
N GLY A 66 21.31 -28.45 -17.83
CA GLY A 66 21.69 -28.53 -16.41
C GLY A 66 21.54 -27.21 -15.65
N LYS A 67 21.46 -26.07 -16.36
CA LYS A 67 21.28 -24.74 -15.78
C LYS A 67 19.83 -24.27 -15.86
N MET A 68 19.13 -24.53 -16.95
CA MET A 68 17.72 -24.15 -17.15
C MET A 68 16.89 -25.43 -17.33
N HIS A 69 15.75 -25.52 -16.64
CA HIS A 69 14.85 -26.66 -16.68
C HIS A 69 13.40 -26.19 -16.85
N LYS A 70 12.61 -26.91 -17.65
CA LYS A 70 11.19 -26.57 -17.87
C LYS A 70 10.34 -26.96 -16.67
N GLY A 71 9.30 -26.16 -16.42
CA GLY A 71 8.30 -26.43 -15.40
C GLY A 71 8.51 -25.64 -14.11
N ALA A 72 7.78 -26.03 -13.07
CA ALA A 72 7.74 -25.31 -11.80
C ALA A 72 8.82 -25.81 -10.81
N LEU A 73 9.36 -24.91 -10.00
CA LEU A 73 10.38 -25.23 -8.98
C LEU A 73 9.96 -26.36 -8.03
N ALA A 74 8.68 -26.41 -7.63
CA ALA A 74 8.18 -27.46 -6.75
C ALA A 74 8.32 -28.87 -7.36
N GLN A 75 7.98 -29.02 -8.65
CA GLN A 75 8.12 -30.29 -9.37
C GLN A 75 9.59 -30.66 -9.54
N TYR A 76 10.43 -29.67 -9.86
CA TYR A 76 11.87 -29.89 -9.97
C TYR A 76 12.48 -30.37 -8.65
N ILE A 77 12.13 -29.72 -7.53
CA ILE A 77 12.60 -30.09 -6.19
C ILE A 77 12.10 -31.49 -5.81
N GLU A 78 10.86 -31.84 -6.11
CA GLU A 78 10.32 -33.18 -5.83
C GLU A 78 11.10 -34.27 -6.57
N GLN A 79 11.43 -34.05 -7.84
CA GLN A 79 12.17 -34.99 -8.68
C GLN A 79 13.67 -35.08 -8.33
N HIS A 80 14.27 -33.98 -7.88
CA HIS A 80 15.72 -33.85 -7.65
C HIS A 80 16.06 -33.65 -6.16
N ARG A 81 15.15 -34.00 -5.25
CA ARG A 81 15.27 -33.69 -3.82
C ARG A 81 16.53 -34.25 -3.19
N SER A 82 16.98 -35.43 -3.60
CA SER A 82 18.16 -36.09 -3.05
C SER A 82 19.49 -35.45 -3.47
N THR A 83 19.51 -34.71 -4.58
CA THR A 83 20.72 -34.07 -5.12
C THR A 83 20.86 -32.60 -4.72
N ILE A 84 19.78 -31.98 -4.23
CA ILE A 84 19.78 -30.57 -3.81
C ILE A 84 20.40 -30.43 -2.42
N ASN A 85 21.11 -29.33 -2.21
CA ASN A 85 21.73 -29.00 -0.94
C ASN A 85 20.71 -29.02 0.22
N SER A 86 21.05 -29.72 1.30
CA SER A 86 20.17 -29.89 2.46
C SER A 86 19.80 -28.57 3.15
N ALA A 87 20.71 -27.59 3.21
CA ALA A 87 20.44 -26.28 3.79
C ALA A 87 19.41 -25.50 2.95
N TYR A 88 19.48 -25.61 1.62
CA TYR A 88 18.48 -25.03 0.72
C TYR A 88 17.10 -25.66 0.93
N LEU A 89 17.05 -27.00 1.06
CA LEU A 89 15.77 -27.71 1.29
C LEU A 89 15.11 -27.33 2.61
N VAL A 90 15.89 -27.07 3.66
CA VAL A 90 15.35 -26.58 4.95
C VAL A 90 14.67 -25.21 4.78
N ASP A 91 15.34 -24.24 4.14
CA ASP A 91 14.76 -22.92 3.89
C ASP A 91 13.56 -23.00 2.93
N TYR A 92 13.63 -23.82 1.89
CA TYR A 92 12.53 -24.07 0.98
C TYR A 92 11.29 -24.64 1.70
N ASP A 93 11.46 -25.71 2.49
CA ASP A 93 10.35 -26.34 3.22
C ASP A 93 9.75 -25.38 4.27
N GLU A 94 10.57 -24.55 4.92
CA GLU A 94 10.09 -23.50 5.82
C GLU A 94 9.25 -22.43 5.09
N ARG A 95 9.69 -21.99 3.92
CA ARG A 95 8.93 -21.04 3.08
C ARG A 95 7.59 -21.65 2.65
N ILE A 96 7.57 -22.92 2.22
CA ILE A 96 6.34 -23.62 1.86
C ILE A 96 5.42 -23.78 3.07
N LYS A 97 5.95 -24.12 4.26
CA LYS A 97 5.16 -24.14 5.52
C LYS A 97 4.56 -22.78 5.84
N LYS A 98 5.32 -21.69 5.73
CA LYS A 98 4.82 -20.32 5.96
C LYS A 98 3.73 -19.94 4.96
N ILE A 99 3.88 -20.32 3.68
CA ILE A 99 2.85 -20.11 2.65
C ILE A 99 1.60 -20.94 2.96
N ALA A 100 1.75 -22.21 3.38
CA ALA A 100 0.63 -23.07 3.74
C ALA A 100 -0.10 -22.61 5.02
N LEU A 101 0.62 -22.06 6.00
CA LEU A 101 0.04 -21.45 7.20
C LEU A 101 -0.75 -20.18 6.85
N LYS A 102 -0.18 -19.29 6.02
CA LYS A 102 -0.90 -18.12 5.48
C LYS A 102 -2.13 -18.51 4.67
N ALA A 103 -2.08 -19.61 3.92
CA ALA A 103 -3.22 -20.15 3.18
C ALA A 103 -4.30 -20.77 4.09
N LYS A 104 -3.93 -21.27 5.28
CA LYS A 104 -4.87 -21.76 6.30
C LYS A 104 -5.53 -20.62 7.08
N ASP A 105 -4.79 -19.57 7.42
CA ASP A 105 -5.37 -18.34 7.99
C ASP A 105 -6.35 -17.69 7.01
N GLN A 106 -6.05 -17.74 5.69
CA GLN A 106 -7.00 -17.34 4.65
C GLN A 106 -8.25 -18.22 4.55
N LYS A 107 -8.23 -19.49 5.00
CA LYS A 107 -9.42 -20.38 5.00
C LYS A 107 -10.36 -20.13 6.17
N ASN A 108 -9.86 -19.69 7.33
CA ASN A 108 -10.74 -19.28 8.45
C ASN A 108 -11.38 -17.90 8.22
N SER A 109 -10.80 -17.06 7.35
CA SER A 109 -11.40 -15.81 6.89
C SER A 109 -12.23 -15.94 5.60
N GLN A 110 -12.33 -17.15 5.01
CA GLN A 110 -13.11 -17.44 3.80
C GLN A 110 -14.63 -17.62 4.07
N LYS A 111 -15.26 -16.61 4.67
CA LYS A 111 -16.68 -16.34 4.42
C LYS A 111 -16.96 -14.98 3.81
N PHE A 112 -15.96 -14.11 3.63
CA PHE A 112 -16.13 -12.87 2.88
C PHE A 112 -15.00 -12.66 1.87
N SER A 113 -15.42 -12.53 0.61
CA SER A 113 -14.72 -11.91 -0.51
C SER A 113 -13.41 -12.55 -1.03
N LYS A 114 -13.55 -13.28 -2.15
CA LYS A 114 -12.46 -13.43 -3.13
C LYS A 114 -12.35 -12.13 -3.93
N LYS A 115 -11.13 -11.58 -4.00
CA LYS A 115 -10.52 -10.78 -5.10
C LYS A 115 -9.91 -9.45 -4.62
N ALA A 116 -8.77 -9.53 -3.93
CA ALA A 116 -7.84 -8.40 -3.82
C ALA A 116 -6.42 -8.91 -4.09
N ARG A 117 -5.78 -8.33 -5.12
CA ARG A 117 -4.36 -8.52 -5.43
C ARG A 117 -3.56 -8.00 -4.23
N SER A 118 -2.56 -8.76 -3.80
CA SER A 118 -1.57 -8.35 -2.79
C SER A 118 -0.93 -7.02 -3.18
N ILE A 119 -1.41 -5.91 -2.64
CA ILE A 119 -0.78 -4.60 -2.73
C ILE A 119 -0.19 -4.29 -1.36
N ASN A 120 1.14 -4.15 -1.33
CA ASN A 120 1.90 -3.90 -0.12
C ASN A 120 1.94 -2.37 0.10
N SER A 121 1.62 -1.90 1.30
CA SER A 121 1.63 -0.47 1.69
C SER A 121 2.85 0.28 1.16
N THR A 122 4.01 -0.39 1.15
CA THR A 122 5.30 0.14 0.70
C THR A 122 5.34 0.61 -0.76
N GLU A 123 4.57 0.01 -1.67
CA GLU A 123 4.52 0.45 -3.08
C GLU A 123 3.69 1.72 -3.26
N MET A 124 2.60 1.88 -2.49
CA MET A 124 1.83 3.12 -2.49
C MET A 124 2.63 4.30 -1.91
N TYR A 125 3.43 4.06 -0.86
CA TYR A 125 4.35 5.07 -0.32
C TYR A 125 5.39 5.51 -1.35
N LYS A 126 6.04 4.57 -2.07
CA LYS A 126 7.03 4.90 -3.11
C LYS A 126 6.43 5.73 -4.24
N LYS A 127 5.28 5.32 -4.78
CA LYS A 127 4.61 6.04 -5.87
C LYS A 127 4.17 7.46 -5.49
N SER A 128 3.81 7.67 -4.23
CA SER A 128 3.41 8.97 -3.67
C SER A 128 4.61 9.90 -3.37
N LEU A 129 5.80 9.33 -3.10
CA LEU A 129 7.04 10.05 -2.78
C LEU A 129 7.91 10.34 -4.02
N ASP A 130 7.90 9.46 -5.03
CA ASP A 130 8.69 9.60 -6.27
C ASP A 130 8.30 10.86 -7.07
N SER A 131 7.06 11.34 -6.90
CA SER A 131 6.59 12.59 -7.52
C SER A 131 7.23 13.86 -6.91
N ALA A 132 7.92 13.75 -5.77
CA ALA A 132 8.49 14.88 -5.04
C ALA A 132 10.02 14.91 -5.01
N GLY A 133 10.73 13.95 -5.65
CA GLY A 133 12.19 13.96 -5.74
C GLY A 133 12.95 13.98 -4.40
N LYS A 134 12.30 13.56 -3.31
CA LYS A 134 12.85 13.64 -1.95
C LYS A 134 12.88 12.26 -1.31
N GLY A 135 14.08 11.85 -0.86
CA GLY A 135 14.37 10.52 -0.36
C GLY A 135 13.41 10.02 0.72
N VAL A 136 13.27 8.69 0.79
CA VAL A 136 12.36 7.93 1.67
C VAL A 136 12.36 8.51 3.09
N PRO A 137 11.19 8.82 3.69
CA PRO A 137 11.08 9.26 5.07
C PRO A 137 11.65 8.23 6.04
N GLU A 138 12.24 8.70 7.14
CA GLU A 138 12.82 7.84 8.19
C GLU A 138 11.74 7.05 8.96
N TRP A 139 10.53 7.59 9.03
CA TRP A 139 9.36 6.94 9.61
C TRP A 139 8.31 6.66 8.52
N ILE A 140 7.71 5.48 8.53
CA ILE A 140 6.62 5.09 7.61
C ILE A 140 5.49 4.51 8.45
N ILE A 141 4.29 5.07 8.27
CA ILE A 141 3.07 4.55 8.90
C ILE A 141 2.66 3.28 8.14
N LYS A 142 2.36 2.19 8.84
CA LYS A 142 1.99 0.93 8.19
C LYS A 142 0.48 0.78 8.20
N LEU A 143 -0.18 1.14 7.09
CA LEU A 143 -1.61 0.93 6.94
C LEU A 143 -1.94 -0.57 6.69
N PRO A 144 -2.89 -1.16 7.43
CA PRO A 144 -3.45 -2.49 7.17
C PRO A 144 -4.09 -2.61 5.78
N SER A 145 -4.26 -3.85 5.26
CA SER A 145 -4.73 -4.08 3.88
C SER A 145 -6.10 -3.51 3.59
N ASN A 146 -7.04 -3.58 4.54
CA ASN A 146 -8.38 -3.03 4.34
C ASN A 146 -8.38 -1.52 4.14
N LEU A 147 -7.55 -0.78 4.89
CA LEU A 147 -7.42 0.68 4.71
C LEU A 147 -6.70 1.02 3.39
N LEU A 148 -5.74 0.20 2.97
CA LEU A 148 -5.10 0.35 1.66
C LEU A 148 -6.08 0.09 0.52
N GLU A 149 -6.94 -0.92 0.64
CA GLU A 149 -7.97 -1.24 -0.35
C GLU A 149 -8.89 -0.03 -0.59
N ILE A 150 -9.29 0.67 0.48
CA ILE A 150 -10.06 1.92 0.39
C ILE A 150 -9.29 2.97 -0.43
N LEU A 151 -8.00 3.16 -0.18
CA LEU A 151 -7.18 4.13 -0.94
C LEU A 151 -6.98 3.73 -2.41
N ILE A 152 -6.88 2.44 -2.70
CA ILE A 152 -6.76 1.93 -4.07
C ILE A 152 -8.08 2.13 -4.81
N GLU A 153 -9.20 1.81 -4.16
CA GLU A 153 -10.54 2.03 -4.70
C GLU A 153 -10.79 3.52 -4.94
N ASP A 154 -10.46 4.38 -3.98
CA ASP A 154 -10.51 5.83 -4.12
C ASP A 154 -9.73 6.31 -5.35
N GLN A 155 -8.46 5.92 -5.48
CA GLN A 155 -7.65 6.29 -6.64
C GLN A 155 -8.26 5.79 -7.97
N GLN A 156 -8.88 4.62 -7.98
CA GLN A 156 -9.52 4.07 -9.17
C GLN A 156 -10.81 4.84 -9.52
N LEU A 157 -11.66 5.12 -8.53
CA LEU A 157 -12.89 5.90 -8.69
C LEU A 157 -12.59 7.32 -9.20
N MET A 158 -11.55 7.96 -8.65
CA MET A 158 -11.11 9.29 -9.12
C MET A 158 -10.67 9.27 -10.60
N LYS A 159 -10.07 8.17 -11.09
CA LYS A 159 -9.71 8.02 -12.51
C LYS A 159 -10.92 7.71 -13.40
N GLU A 160 -11.92 7.04 -12.85
CA GLU A 160 -13.19 6.76 -13.53
C GLU A 160 -14.14 7.97 -13.57
N GLY A 161 -13.71 9.13 -13.05
CA GLY A 161 -14.52 10.36 -13.05
C GLY A 161 -15.58 10.38 -11.96
N PHE A 162 -15.37 9.64 -10.87
CA PHE A 162 -16.18 9.77 -9.67
C PHE A 162 -15.53 10.79 -8.72
N LEU A 163 -16.37 11.59 -8.09
CA LEU A 163 -16.00 12.56 -7.07
C LEU A 163 -16.56 12.12 -5.72
N TYR A 164 -15.80 12.33 -4.64
CA TYR A 164 -16.30 12.01 -3.31
C TYR A 164 -17.41 12.99 -2.90
N ARG A 165 -18.49 12.49 -2.30
CA ARG A 165 -19.61 13.34 -1.85
C ARG A 165 -19.23 14.12 -0.60
N ILE A 166 -19.42 15.43 -0.64
CA ILE A 166 -19.22 16.31 0.51
C ILE A 166 -20.56 17.00 0.82
N PRO A 167 -21.01 17.03 2.09
CA PRO A 167 -20.34 16.50 3.29
C PRO A 167 -20.34 14.96 3.35
N ALA A 168 -19.29 14.42 3.97
CA ALA A 168 -19.16 12.99 4.23
C ALA A 168 -20.26 12.51 5.19
N LYS A 169 -20.79 11.30 4.97
CA LYS A 169 -21.79 10.68 5.87
C LYS A 169 -21.24 10.47 7.29
N CYS A 170 -19.98 10.08 7.38
CA CYS A 170 -19.24 9.99 8.63
C CYS A 170 -18.03 10.93 8.51
N SER A 171 -18.10 12.06 9.22
CA SER A 171 -17.02 13.06 9.22
C SER A 171 -15.83 12.60 10.06
N ILE A 172 -14.66 13.18 9.82
CA ILE A 172 -13.45 12.91 10.61
C ILE A 172 -13.68 13.25 12.09
N ASP A 173 -14.42 14.32 12.38
CA ASP A 173 -14.80 14.64 13.76
C ASP A 173 -15.67 13.56 14.41
N THR A 174 -16.61 12.98 13.64
CA THR A 174 -17.43 11.86 14.11
C THR A 174 -16.56 10.62 14.38
N ILE A 175 -15.58 10.35 13.51
CA ILE A 175 -14.61 9.26 13.69
C ILE A 175 -13.77 9.49 14.95
N LEU A 176 -13.31 10.72 15.17
CA LEU A 176 -12.52 11.10 16.36
C LEU A 176 -13.35 10.92 17.64
N ALA A 177 -14.61 11.36 17.65
CA ALA A 177 -15.51 11.16 18.79
C ALA A 177 -15.71 9.68 19.11
N LYS A 178 -15.98 8.84 18.10
CA LYS A 178 -16.09 7.38 18.27
C LYS A 178 -14.80 6.75 18.80
N TYR A 179 -13.64 7.23 18.37
CA TYR A 179 -12.36 6.78 18.91
C TYR A 179 -12.20 7.13 20.39
N GLN A 180 -12.56 8.36 20.78
CA GLN A 180 -12.52 8.81 22.17
C GLN A 180 -13.47 7.99 23.05
N GLU A 181 -14.67 7.67 22.57
CA GLU A 181 -15.65 6.81 23.27
C GLU A 181 -15.13 5.39 23.44
N ALA A 182 -14.54 4.78 22.40
CA ALA A 182 -13.95 3.44 22.48
C ALA A 182 -12.84 3.37 23.54
N MET A 183 -12.01 4.41 23.64
CA MET A 183 -10.94 4.51 24.63
C MET A 183 -11.44 4.62 26.08
N ILE A 184 -12.66 5.14 26.28
CA ILE A 184 -13.31 5.21 27.59
C ILE A 184 -13.95 3.84 27.93
N GLY A 185 -14.55 3.16 26.96
CA GLY A 185 -15.23 1.87 27.14
C GLY A 185 -14.32 0.66 27.41
N GLU A 186 -13.06 0.70 26.97
CA GLU A 186 -12.10 -0.42 27.09
C GLU A 186 -11.47 -0.59 28.50
N GLY A 187 -11.97 0.08 29.55
CA GLY A 187 -11.71 -0.42 30.90
C GLY A 187 -11.97 0.54 32.06
N GLU A 188 -12.76 0.05 33.01
CA GLU A 188 -12.83 0.46 34.43
C GLU A 188 -11.56 0.06 35.23
N SER A 189 -10.42 -0.13 34.57
CA SER A 189 -9.14 -0.42 35.21
C SER A 189 -8.48 0.89 35.63
N SER A 190 -8.81 1.36 36.83
CA SER A 190 -8.31 2.59 37.45
C SER A 190 -6.83 2.47 37.82
N GLY A 191 -5.94 3.00 36.97
CA GLY A 191 -4.54 3.21 37.28
C GLY A 191 -4.02 4.44 36.54
N GLU A 192 -3.38 5.37 37.24
CA GLU A 192 -2.97 6.68 36.68
C GLU A 192 -2.09 6.56 35.41
N GLU A 193 -1.34 5.48 35.27
CA GLU A 193 -0.49 5.24 34.10
C GLU A 193 -1.30 4.92 32.84
N VAL A 194 -2.39 4.15 32.99
CA VAL A 194 -3.31 3.82 31.89
C VAL A 194 -4.06 5.08 31.45
N ASP A 195 -4.50 5.90 32.39
CA ASP A 195 -5.20 7.15 32.09
C ASP A 195 -4.30 8.16 31.36
N ARG A 196 -3.03 8.28 31.78
CA ARG A 196 -2.04 9.10 31.06
C ARG A 196 -1.80 8.60 29.64
N ALA A 197 -1.72 7.28 29.44
CA ALA A 197 -1.54 6.70 28.10
C ALA A 197 -2.76 6.98 27.21
N ARG A 198 -3.97 6.78 27.72
CA ARG A 198 -5.24 7.10 27.01
C ARG A 198 -5.32 8.56 26.62
N HIS A 199 -5.04 9.46 27.56
CA HIS A 199 -5.03 10.91 27.31
C HIS A 199 -4.00 11.26 26.23
N ALA A 200 -2.81 10.66 26.26
CA ALA A 200 -1.81 10.86 25.20
C ALA A 200 -2.28 10.37 23.83
N SER A 201 -2.96 9.21 23.75
CA SER A 201 -3.54 8.70 22.50
C SER A 201 -4.66 9.61 21.96
N GLN A 202 -5.49 10.18 22.84
CA GLN A 202 -6.52 11.15 22.46
C GLN A 202 -5.92 12.45 21.92
N ILE A 203 -4.93 13.03 22.62
CA ILE A 203 -4.20 14.23 22.17
C ILE A 203 -3.51 13.98 20.82
N CYS A 204 -2.93 12.78 20.63
CA CYS A 204 -2.33 12.40 19.36
C CYS A 204 -3.36 12.36 18.22
N ALA A 205 -4.53 11.77 18.45
CA ALA A 205 -5.59 11.71 17.45
C ALA A 205 -6.12 13.11 17.10
N MET A 206 -6.31 13.98 18.10
CA MET A 206 -6.66 15.38 17.89
C MET A 206 -5.61 16.10 17.04
N GLY A 207 -4.32 15.94 17.36
CA GLY A 207 -3.23 16.54 16.59
C GLY A 207 -3.19 16.09 15.13
N ILE A 208 -3.56 14.84 14.83
CA ILE A 208 -3.70 14.36 13.44
C ILE A 208 -4.84 15.09 12.73
N VAL A 209 -5.98 15.30 13.42
CA VAL A 209 -7.14 16.02 12.87
C VAL A 209 -6.82 17.51 12.65
N ASP A 210 -6.11 18.15 13.57
CA ASP A 210 -5.64 19.53 13.39
C ASP A 210 -4.68 19.63 12.19
N TYR A 211 -3.80 18.64 12.05
CA TYR A 211 -2.93 18.54 10.90
C TYR A 211 -3.71 18.32 9.60
N PHE A 212 -4.80 17.55 9.63
CA PHE A 212 -5.69 17.38 8.49
C PHE A 212 -6.32 18.71 8.07
N ASN A 213 -6.84 19.49 9.03
CA ASN A 213 -7.47 20.78 8.79
C ASN A 213 -6.54 21.76 8.07
N THR A 214 -5.25 21.75 8.43
CA THR A 214 -4.25 22.57 7.74
C THR A 214 -3.83 21.96 6.39
N ALA A 215 -3.55 20.65 6.33
CA ALA A 215 -2.94 19.99 5.17
C ALA A 215 -3.87 19.76 3.98
N LEU A 216 -5.19 19.67 4.20
CA LEU A 216 -6.17 19.33 3.17
C LEU A 216 -6.00 20.21 1.92
N GLY A 217 -6.03 21.52 2.12
CA GLY A 217 -6.08 22.51 1.04
C GLY A 217 -4.84 22.53 0.14
N TYR A 218 -3.69 21.99 0.55
CA TYR A 218 -2.46 22.07 -0.24
C TYR A 218 -1.79 20.72 -0.53
N GLN A 219 -2.19 19.61 0.10
CA GLN A 219 -1.54 18.29 -0.11
C GLN A 219 -2.48 17.11 -0.38
N LEU A 220 -3.75 17.14 0.05
CA LEU A 220 -4.57 15.92 0.13
C LEU A 220 -5.63 15.79 -0.97
N LEU A 221 -5.86 16.85 -1.75
CA LEU A 221 -6.85 16.89 -2.82
C LEU A 221 -6.23 16.56 -4.18
N TYR A 222 -6.93 15.73 -4.95
CA TYR A 222 -6.67 15.56 -6.38
C TYR A 222 -7.04 16.81 -7.17
N PRO A 223 -6.47 17.02 -8.38
CA PRO A 223 -6.83 18.15 -9.23
C PRO A 223 -8.33 18.25 -9.53
N THR A 224 -9.03 17.12 -9.67
CA THR A 224 -10.47 17.06 -9.92
C THR A 224 -11.33 17.48 -8.74
N GLU A 225 -10.82 17.40 -7.50
CA GLU A 225 -11.54 17.80 -6.28
C GLU A 225 -11.38 19.30 -5.97
N ARG A 226 -10.50 20.01 -6.70
CA ARG A 226 -10.18 21.42 -6.42
C ARG A 226 -11.36 22.35 -6.57
N GLU A 227 -12.17 22.13 -7.59
CA GLU A 227 -13.36 22.95 -7.84
C GLU A 227 -14.37 22.81 -6.71
N GLN A 228 -14.66 21.57 -6.29
CA GLN A 228 -15.55 21.28 -5.15
C GLN A 228 -15.03 21.92 -3.86
N TYR A 229 -13.73 21.85 -3.58
CA TYR A 229 -13.11 22.49 -2.41
C TYR A 229 -13.22 24.02 -2.44
N ASN A 230 -12.96 24.64 -3.60
CA ASN A 230 -13.06 26.10 -3.73
C ASN A 230 -14.50 26.59 -3.51
N GLN A 231 -15.49 25.85 -4.00
CA GLN A 231 -16.91 26.16 -3.77
C GLN A 231 -17.28 26.10 -2.28
N LEU A 232 -16.71 25.15 -1.54
CA LEU A 232 -16.94 25.01 -0.10
C LEU A 232 -16.32 26.15 0.71
N ILE A 233 -15.14 26.65 0.30
CA ILE A 233 -14.50 27.79 0.99
C ILE A 233 -15.19 29.11 0.63
N THR A 234 -15.45 29.35 -0.65
CA THR A 234 -16.07 30.60 -1.11
C THR A 234 -17.50 30.78 -0.60
N GLY A 235 -18.25 29.68 -0.45
CA GLY A 235 -19.57 29.71 0.19
C GLY A 235 -19.56 30.15 1.67
N VAL A 236 -18.42 30.04 2.35
CA VAL A 236 -18.23 30.54 3.74
C VAL A 236 -17.84 32.02 3.76
N GLU A 237 -17.31 32.55 2.65
CA GLU A 237 -16.85 33.94 2.58
C GLU A 237 -17.99 34.94 2.31
N THR A 238 -19.11 34.52 1.71
CA THR A 238 -20.14 35.42 1.14
C THR A 238 -21.32 35.80 2.03
N GLU A 239 -21.39 35.35 3.29
CA GLU A 239 -22.47 35.72 4.21
C GLU A 239 -21.90 36.61 5.34
N ASP A 240 -22.37 37.85 5.42
CA ASP A 240 -22.09 38.90 6.41
C ASP A 240 -20.73 39.63 6.38
N GLU A 241 -20.66 40.72 5.60
CA GLU A 241 -19.71 41.84 5.75
C GLU A 241 -20.06 42.79 6.93
N GLY A 242 -20.79 42.32 7.96
CA GLY A 242 -21.49 43.21 8.91
C GLY A 242 -21.20 43.05 10.41
N ALA A 243 -20.59 41.96 10.88
CA ALA A 243 -20.42 41.75 12.32
C ALA A 243 -19.10 41.02 12.65
N ALA A 244 -18.27 41.66 13.46
CA ALA A 244 -17.05 41.10 14.05
C ALA A 244 -17.37 40.10 15.18
N THR A 245 -18.15 39.06 14.86
CA THR A 245 -18.27 37.83 15.63
C THR A 245 -17.29 36.82 15.04
N MET A 246 -16.49 36.13 15.88
CA MET A 246 -15.51 35.12 15.46
C MET A 246 -16.10 34.23 14.36
N LYS A 247 -15.66 34.44 13.12
CA LYS A 247 -16.19 33.77 11.92
C LYS A 247 -15.82 32.29 12.04
N ASP A 248 -16.80 31.39 11.93
CA ASP A 248 -16.56 29.94 11.92
C ASP A 248 -15.57 29.63 10.81
N GLU A 249 -14.32 29.37 11.18
CA GLU A 249 -13.25 29.03 10.25
C GLU A 249 -13.62 27.73 9.55
N PHE A 250 -13.39 27.65 8.23
CA PHE A 250 -13.71 26.43 7.47
C PHE A 250 -12.98 25.22 8.07
N ARG A 251 -13.74 24.36 8.76
CA ARG A 251 -13.21 23.17 9.40
C ARG A 251 -13.36 21.96 8.49
N ALA A 252 -12.26 21.58 7.85
CA ALA A 252 -12.22 20.45 6.93
C ALA A 252 -12.67 19.12 7.59
N SER A 253 -12.32 18.88 8.84
CA SER A 253 -12.62 17.65 9.56
C SER A 253 -14.12 17.42 9.80
N GLU A 254 -14.94 18.47 9.74
CA GLU A 254 -16.40 18.38 9.81
C GLU A 254 -17.03 17.94 8.49
N LYS A 255 -16.40 18.25 7.36
CA LYS A 255 -16.95 18.03 6.02
C LYS A 255 -16.42 16.77 5.35
N TYR A 256 -15.16 16.41 5.61
CA TYR A 256 -14.47 15.29 4.98
C TYR A 256 -14.52 14.03 5.86
N GLY A 257 -14.32 12.86 5.23
CA GLY A 257 -14.47 11.55 5.88
C GLY A 257 -13.20 10.70 5.90
N LEU A 258 -13.36 9.40 6.16
CA LEU A 258 -12.26 8.44 6.32
C LEU A 258 -11.28 8.44 5.15
N VAL A 259 -11.76 8.49 3.90
CA VAL A 259 -10.91 8.41 2.71
C VAL A 259 -9.84 9.50 2.70
N HIS A 260 -10.22 10.75 2.95
CA HIS A 260 -9.29 11.88 2.97
C HIS A 260 -8.33 11.82 4.16
N LEU A 261 -8.79 11.31 5.31
CA LEU A 261 -7.93 11.05 6.46
C LEU A 261 -6.85 9.99 6.13
N LEU A 262 -7.20 8.94 5.39
CA LEU A 262 -6.24 7.93 4.92
C LEU A 262 -5.19 8.52 3.98
N ARG A 263 -5.58 9.47 3.12
CA ARG A 263 -4.61 10.20 2.28
C ARG A 263 -3.60 10.98 3.11
N LEU A 264 -4.03 11.55 4.24
CA LEU A 264 -3.11 12.20 5.19
C LEU A 264 -2.08 11.20 5.73
N PHE A 265 -2.47 10.01 6.17
CA PHE A 265 -1.52 9.01 6.68
C PHE A 265 -0.43 8.58 5.67
N ILE A 266 -0.71 8.69 4.36
CA ILE A 266 0.30 8.45 3.32
C ILE A 266 1.30 9.62 3.24
N LYS A 267 0.85 10.86 3.41
CA LYS A 267 1.66 12.07 3.26
C LYS A 267 2.35 12.51 4.55
N LEU A 268 1.76 12.20 5.70
CA LEU A 268 2.16 12.66 7.03
C LEU A 268 3.66 12.45 7.32
N PRO A 269 4.29 11.29 7.01
CA PRO A 269 5.71 11.13 7.30
C PRO A 269 6.63 12.01 6.45
N GLY A 270 6.21 12.35 5.23
CA GLY A 270 6.90 13.32 4.39
C GLY A 270 6.75 14.75 4.89
N LEU A 271 5.64 15.06 5.57
CA LEU A 271 5.33 16.39 6.08
C LEU A 271 6.02 16.69 7.42
N ILE A 272 6.17 15.68 8.29
CA ILE A 272 6.86 15.80 9.58
C ILE A 272 8.37 16.01 9.42
N LYS A 273 8.97 15.56 8.30
CA LYS A 273 10.42 15.68 8.01
C LYS A 273 10.95 17.12 8.01
N TYR A 274 10.09 18.13 7.86
CA TYR A 274 10.50 19.53 7.75
C TYR A 274 10.42 20.32 9.04
N ASP A 275 9.88 19.74 10.11
CA ASP A 275 9.91 20.40 11.40
C ASP A 275 11.17 20.00 12.15
N HIS A 276 12.21 20.85 12.01
CA HIS A 276 13.53 20.67 12.61
C HIS A 276 13.52 20.57 14.15
N HIS A 277 12.36 20.75 14.81
CA HIS A 277 12.18 20.62 16.26
C HIS A 277 11.69 19.23 16.71
N ILE A 278 11.34 18.33 15.79
CA ILE A 278 10.67 17.05 16.06
C ILE A 278 11.69 15.89 16.09
N GLY A 279 12.66 15.92 17.01
CA GLY A 279 13.72 14.91 17.16
C GLY A 279 13.23 13.46 17.37
N ASP A 280 13.29 12.94 18.60
CA ASP A 280 12.91 11.55 18.94
C ASP A 280 11.37 11.31 19.01
N VAL A 281 10.59 12.31 18.60
CA VAL A 281 9.13 12.36 18.66
C VAL A 281 8.44 11.20 17.91
N PRO A 282 8.94 10.70 16.75
CA PRO A 282 8.34 9.54 16.11
C PRO A 282 8.29 8.31 17.03
N LYS A 283 9.20 8.15 17.98
CA LYS A 283 9.18 6.99 18.92
C LYS A 283 7.97 7.02 19.86
N HIS A 284 7.50 8.21 20.24
CA HIS A 284 6.36 8.37 21.14
C HIS A 284 5.03 8.50 20.40
N ILE A 285 5.04 9.06 19.18
CA ILE A 285 3.85 9.23 18.35
C ILE A 285 3.52 7.95 17.57
N ALA A 286 4.52 7.23 17.04
CA ALA A 286 4.29 6.04 16.23
C ALA A 286 3.35 5.00 16.88
N PRO A 287 3.55 4.58 18.15
CA PRO A 287 2.65 3.59 18.75
C PRO A 287 1.21 4.10 18.90
N ARG A 288 0.99 5.42 18.98
CA ARG A 288 -0.34 6.04 19.19
C ARG A 288 -1.04 6.20 17.85
N VAL A 289 -0.26 6.52 16.82
CA VAL A 289 -0.71 6.49 15.43
C VAL A 289 -1.07 5.07 15.02
N ASP A 290 -0.26 4.07 15.36
CA ASP A 290 -0.55 2.66 15.07
C ASP A 290 -1.83 2.18 15.78
N GLU A 291 -2.07 2.62 17.02
CA GLU A 291 -3.31 2.36 17.76
C GLU A 291 -4.53 2.99 17.06
N PHE A 292 -4.42 4.26 16.66
CA PHE A 292 -5.51 4.92 15.94
C PHE A 292 -5.76 4.28 14.57
N VAL A 293 -4.71 3.95 13.81
CA VAL A 293 -4.80 3.23 12.54
C VAL A 293 -5.45 1.85 12.72
N LYS A 294 -5.13 1.14 13.81
CA LYS A 294 -5.78 -0.12 14.17
C LYS A 294 -7.28 0.07 14.42
N PHE A 295 -7.66 1.07 15.20
CA PHE A 295 -9.08 1.40 15.41
C PHE A 295 -9.80 1.71 14.10
N LEU A 296 -9.19 2.49 13.21
CA LEU A 296 -9.76 2.77 11.89
C LEU A 296 -9.93 1.50 11.06
N SER A 297 -8.96 0.58 11.14
CA SER A 297 -9.01 -0.71 10.45
C SER A 297 -10.13 -1.59 10.99
N ASP A 298 -10.29 -1.67 12.31
CA ASP A 298 -11.31 -2.51 12.94
C ASP A 298 -12.74 -2.00 12.67
N ASN A 299 -12.91 -0.69 12.44
CA ASN A 299 -14.21 -0.03 12.26
C ASN A 299 -14.42 0.55 10.84
N CYS A 300 -13.58 0.21 9.86
CA CYS A 300 -13.59 0.87 8.55
C CYS A 300 -14.92 0.78 7.81
N SER A 301 -15.66 -0.32 8.00
CA SER A 301 -16.96 -0.57 7.37
C SER A 301 -18.06 0.38 7.88
N ASP A 302 -17.92 0.89 9.10
CA ASP A 302 -18.88 1.85 9.68
C ASP A 302 -18.63 3.29 9.19
N PHE A 303 -17.40 3.55 8.71
CA PHE A 303 -16.95 4.88 8.31
C PHE A 303 -16.99 5.09 6.80
N HIS A 304 -17.02 4.00 6.01
CA HIS A 304 -16.95 4.07 4.56
C HIS A 304 -17.77 2.97 3.88
N ASN A 305 -18.58 3.35 2.89
CA ASN A 305 -19.50 2.48 2.15
C ASN A 305 -19.09 2.25 0.68
N GLY A 306 -17.78 2.33 0.37
CA GLY A 306 -17.27 2.15 -0.99
C GLY A 306 -17.79 3.20 -1.97
N LYS A 307 -18.05 2.77 -3.20
CA LYS A 307 -18.64 3.59 -4.28
C LYS A 307 -19.91 4.38 -3.91
N MET A 308 -20.67 3.97 -2.89
CA MET A 308 -21.89 4.68 -2.45
C MET A 308 -21.63 6.07 -1.84
N ASP A 309 -20.39 6.36 -1.47
CA ASP A 309 -19.96 7.66 -0.96
C ASP A 309 -19.45 8.58 -2.07
N TYR A 310 -19.50 8.14 -3.33
CA TYR A 310 -19.08 8.90 -4.49
C TYR A 310 -20.28 9.28 -5.38
N GLU A 311 -20.07 10.28 -6.22
CA GLU A 311 -20.98 10.73 -7.27
C GLU A 311 -20.26 10.77 -8.61
N GLN A 312 -20.95 10.37 -9.67
CA GLN A 312 -20.37 10.40 -11.01
C GLN A 312 -20.35 11.85 -11.50
N MET A 313 -19.17 12.35 -11.89
CA MET A 313 -19.08 13.67 -12.51
C MET A 313 -19.85 13.64 -13.84
N ALA A 314 -20.72 14.62 -14.06
CA ALA A 314 -21.41 14.76 -15.33
C ALA A 314 -20.37 14.91 -16.44
N SER A 315 -20.49 14.10 -17.50
CA SER A 315 -19.69 14.29 -18.71
C SER A 315 -20.20 15.55 -19.41
N ASN A 316 -19.49 16.67 -19.20
CA ASN A 316 -19.67 17.86 -20.04
C ASN A 316 -19.10 17.64 -21.43
#